data_AF-D3EHU7-F1
#
_entry.id   AF-D3EHU7-F1
#
_cell.length_a   1.000
_cell.length_b   1.000
_cell.length_c   1.000
_cell.angle_alpha   90.00
_cell.angle_beta   90.00
_cell.angle_gamma   90.00
#
_symmetry.space_group_name_H-M   'P 1'
#
loop_
_entity.id
_entity.type
_entity.pdbx_description
1 polymer ?
#
loop_
_entity_poly.entity_id
_entity_poly.type
_entity_poly.pdbx_seq_one_letter_code
_entity_poly.pdbx_strand_id
1 'polypeptide(L)'
;MSDSYGKVIELLAIERDTEAFALRIKLSLSESAELLWLTDHETIANIATVSEFDGVHKYRLSLHTTWDAIQHKYIGSITRTYRDHGERFSFACSVHFRNELEAIKAIRHLDVVSTLPFLSAPPSEPGLAEEVQTDGNLNTTHSARKRHRLPLKLASATLMSLIFVVLLSSFNYSYPSDIGHEAAITAAAEVETVIQLLAENRNAMIAKPVAASVEKEADSKPRKEIKTSAAVPQLELKDFISYSIPKGYVALTFDDGPSKHSMDIMNVLKKHEVGGTFFFVGTNVKKHPDYVKAIHANGYSVGSHSMTHSQMPSLTYEEQKAELTRAADLIEHITDEKLVLFRPPYGAFDDRTEALSRQQGNKVVLWNRDPEDWLTRDEGKILDYVQHIEASGSIILLHESQAVVDALPKIIKSLQDQGLTIVSLQ
;
A
#
# COMPACT_ATOMS: atom_id res chain seq x y z
N MET A 1 5.58 -1.48 22.05
CA MET A 1 6.37 -0.23 22.05
C MET A 1 7.41 -0.34 20.93
N SER A 2 7.21 0.35 19.80
CA SER A 2 8.10 0.34 18.64
C SER A 2 8.90 1.64 18.62
N ASP A 3 10.07 1.62 19.28
CA ASP A 3 11.01 2.75 19.36
C ASP A 3 11.85 2.87 18.05
N SER A 4 11.23 2.86 16.86
CA SER A 4 11.94 3.09 15.59
C SER A 4 11.97 4.55 15.16
N TYR A 5 11.26 5.44 15.88
CA TYR A 5 11.22 6.88 15.59
C TYR A 5 12.64 7.47 15.62
N GLY A 6 13.19 7.76 14.43
CA GLY A 6 14.47 8.44 14.22
C GLY A 6 15.56 7.63 13.51
N LYS A 7 15.39 6.32 13.27
CA LYS A 7 16.40 5.52 12.58
C LYS A 7 16.31 5.64 11.06
N VAL A 8 17.43 5.92 10.42
CA VAL A 8 17.52 6.02 8.94
C VAL A 8 18.71 5.23 8.45
N ILE A 9 18.49 4.36 7.45
CA ILE A 9 19.55 3.74 6.65
C ILE A 9 19.61 4.47 5.31
N GLU A 10 20.66 5.25 5.09
CA GLU A 10 20.96 5.82 3.77
C GLU A 10 21.93 4.88 3.05
N LEU A 11 21.61 4.47 1.83
CA LEU A 11 22.48 3.65 0.99
C LEU A 11 23.39 4.58 0.18
N LEU A 12 24.69 4.53 0.44
CA LEU A 12 25.69 5.43 -0.14
C LEU A 12 26.33 4.86 -1.41
N ALA A 13 26.63 3.56 -1.40
CA ALA A 13 27.23 2.85 -2.54
C ALA A 13 27.03 1.34 -2.40
N ILE A 14 27.29 0.62 -3.50
CA ILE A 14 27.54 -0.83 -3.48
C ILE A 14 29.04 -1.02 -3.73
N GLU A 15 29.76 -1.48 -2.71
CA GLU A 15 31.20 -1.71 -2.76
C GLU A 15 31.47 -3.12 -3.29
N ARG A 16 32.53 -3.23 -4.09
CA ARG A 16 32.98 -4.51 -4.66
C ARG A 16 34.43 -4.74 -4.29
N ASP A 17 34.68 -5.77 -3.50
CA ASP A 17 36.00 -6.39 -3.38
C ASP A 17 36.04 -7.67 -4.21
N THR A 18 37.24 -8.09 -4.57
CA THR A 18 37.60 -9.25 -5.40
C THR A 18 36.83 -10.54 -5.12
N GLU A 19 36.29 -10.71 -3.90
CA GLU A 19 35.55 -11.91 -3.46
C GLU A 19 34.16 -11.60 -2.82
N ALA A 20 33.78 -10.33 -2.61
CA ALA A 20 32.55 -9.97 -1.89
C ALA A 20 31.93 -8.63 -2.32
N PHE A 21 30.60 -8.54 -2.26
CA PHE A 21 29.86 -7.29 -2.39
C PHE A 21 29.36 -6.83 -1.03
N ALA A 22 29.41 -5.52 -0.78
CA ALA A 22 28.92 -4.91 0.45
C ALA A 22 28.07 -3.67 0.14
N LEU A 23 27.03 -3.43 0.94
CA LEU A 23 26.29 -2.18 0.92
C LEU A 23 27.05 -1.18 1.80
N ARG A 24 27.55 -0.07 1.24
CA ARG A 24 28.02 1.04 2.06
C ARG A 24 26.82 1.87 2.48
N ILE A 25 26.55 1.90 3.78
CA ILE A 25 25.40 2.57 4.35
C ILE A 25 25.82 3.65 5.34
N LYS A 26 24.97 4.65 5.53
CA LYS A 26 25.00 5.54 6.69
C LYS A 26 23.80 5.21 7.58
N LEU A 27 24.08 4.67 8.76
CA LEU A 27 23.07 4.42 9.78
C LEU A 27 22.98 5.64 10.69
N SER A 28 21.82 6.28 10.75
CA SER A 28 21.55 7.45 11.59
C SER A 28 20.58 7.10 12.72
N LEU A 29 20.96 7.38 13.96
CA LEU A 29 20.15 7.39 15.18
C LEU A 29 20.20 8.80 15.78
N SER A 30 20.53 8.95 17.07
CA SER A 30 20.95 10.24 17.66
C SER A 30 22.28 10.75 17.09
N GLU A 31 23.13 9.82 16.66
CA GLU A 31 24.40 10.02 15.98
C GLU A 31 24.40 9.17 14.70
N SER A 32 25.34 9.41 13.78
CA SER A 32 25.43 8.65 12.53
C SER A 32 26.80 8.01 12.33
N ALA A 33 26.82 6.79 11.81
CA ALA A 33 28.04 6.09 11.38
C ALA A 33 27.91 5.58 9.95
N GLU A 34 29.00 5.64 9.19
CA GLU A 34 29.13 4.93 7.92
C GLU A 34 29.64 3.51 8.18
N LEU A 35 29.04 2.54 7.50
CA LEU A 35 29.25 1.11 7.70
C LEU A 35 29.26 0.38 6.37
N LEU A 36 30.00 -0.73 6.31
CA LEU A 36 29.83 -1.76 5.29
C LEU A 36 28.91 -2.85 5.83
N TRP A 37 27.84 -3.12 5.10
CA TRP A 37 26.91 -4.19 5.39
C TRP A 37 27.11 -5.33 4.39
N LEU A 38 27.63 -6.44 4.89
CA LEU A 38 27.80 -7.69 4.16
C LEU A 38 26.49 -8.48 4.19
N THR A 39 25.89 -8.73 3.03
CA THR A 39 24.70 -9.57 2.88
C THR A 39 24.84 -10.48 1.67
N ASP A 40 23.82 -11.29 1.40
CA ASP A 40 23.78 -12.19 0.25
C ASP A 40 23.83 -11.45 -1.11
N HIS A 41 24.48 -12.09 -2.07
CA HIS A 41 24.69 -11.57 -3.41
C HIS A 41 23.38 -11.33 -4.18
N GLU A 42 22.34 -12.17 -3.98
CA GLU A 42 21.06 -12.01 -4.67
C GLU A 42 20.40 -10.68 -4.29
N THR A 43 20.35 -10.38 -2.99
CA THR A 43 19.80 -9.12 -2.49
C THR A 43 20.59 -7.91 -2.99
N ILE A 44 21.93 -7.98 -2.99
CA ILE A 44 22.75 -6.87 -3.50
C ILE A 44 22.51 -6.65 -5.00
N ALA A 45 22.42 -7.72 -5.79
CA ALA A 45 22.11 -7.63 -7.20
C ALA A 45 20.73 -6.97 -7.43
N ASN A 46 19.73 -7.34 -6.64
CA ASN A 46 18.38 -6.75 -6.73
C ASN A 46 18.33 -5.29 -6.25
N ILE A 47 19.16 -4.89 -5.29
CA ILE A 47 19.29 -3.49 -4.89
C ILE A 47 19.99 -2.68 -5.99
N ALA A 48 20.99 -3.27 -6.66
CA ALA A 48 21.71 -2.63 -7.76
C ALA A 48 20.81 -2.35 -8.97
N THR A 49 19.78 -3.16 -9.24
CA THR A 49 18.85 -2.90 -10.36
C THR A 49 17.96 -1.68 -10.15
N VAL A 50 17.83 -1.21 -8.91
CA VAL A 50 17.00 -0.06 -8.51
C VAL A 50 17.81 1.12 -7.98
N SER A 51 19.15 1.08 -8.10
CA SER A 51 20.06 2.09 -7.57
C SER A 51 21.10 2.50 -8.63
N GLU A 52 21.28 3.81 -8.85
CA GLU A 52 22.13 4.33 -9.93
C GLU A 52 23.41 5.05 -9.42
N PHE A 53 23.43 5.47 -8.15
CA PHE A 53 24.58 6.14 -7.48
C PHE A 53 25.25 7.26 -8.31
N ASP A 54 24.45 8.12 -8.92
CA ASP A 54 24.90 9.21 -9.79
C ASP A 54 25.45 10.46 -9.05
N GLY A 55 25.51 10.41 -7.72
CA GLY A 55 25.92 11.52 -6.86
C GLY A 55 24.88 12.62 -6.69
N VAL A 56 23.71 12.48 -7.31
CA VAL A 56 22.62 13.46 -7.29
C VAL A 56 21.42 12.93 -6.51
N HIS A 57 21.12 11.64 -6.66
CA HIS A 57 20.05 10.97 -5.93
C HIS A 57 20.50 10.48 -4.55
N LYS A 58 19.59 10.58 -3.58
CA LYS A 58 19.75 9.95 -2.25
C LYS A 58 18.88 8.72 -2.15
N TYR A 59 19.42 7.67 -1.54
CA TYR A 59 18.72 6.40 -1.42
C TYR A 59 18.51 6.07 0.05
N ARG A 60 17.26 5.86 0.46
CA ARG A 60 16.91 5.45 1.82
C ARG A 60 16.36 4.04 1.81
N LEU A 61 17.00 3.13 2.54
CA LEU A 61 16.52 1.77 2.71
C LEU A 61 15.43 1.74 3.79
N SER A 62 14.35 1.02 3.52
CA SER A 62 13.33 0.71 4.52
C SER A 62 13.92 -0.20 5.60
N LEU A 63 13.57 0.04 6.87
CA LEU A 63 13.86 -0.85 8.00
C LEU A 63 12.92 -2.07 8.08
N HIS A 64 12.06 -2.22 7.08
CA HIS A 64 11.02 -3.23 7.03
C HIS A 64 11.02 -3.91 5.67
N THR A 65 10.84 -5.23 5.70
CA THR A 65 10.54 -6.06 4.54
C THR A 65 9.10 -6.55 4.65
N THR A 66 8.43 -6.73 3.51
CA THR A 66 7.18 -7.48 3.43
C THR A 66 7.46 -8.89 2.90
N TRP A 67 6.57 -9.84 3.13
CA TRP A 67 6.66 -11.15 2.51
C TRP A 67 5.78 -11.16 1.25
N ASP A 68 6.38 -11.43 0.09
CA ASP A 68 5.64 -11.72 -1.14
C ASP A 68 5.35 -13.22 -1.19
N ALA A 69 4.10 -13.55 -0.92
CA ALA A 69 3.62 -14.92 -0.87
C ALA A 69 3.48 -15.56 -2.26
N ILE A 70 3.47 -14.78 -3.34
CA ILE A 70 3.37 -15.26 -4.72
C ILE A 70 4.76 -15.65 -5.22
N GLN A 71 5.75 -14.78 -4.99
CA GLN A 71 7.13 -15.02 -5.40
C GLN A 71 7.93 -15.86 -4.39
N HIS A 72 7.36 -16.10 -3.21
CA HIS A 72 8.02 -16.76 -2.07
C HIS A 72 9.35 -16.07 -1.68
N LYS A 73 9.35 -14.73 -1.67
CA LYS A 73 10.52 -13.91 -1.35
C LYS A 73 10.14 -12.79 -0.40
N TYR A 74 11.10 -12.33 0.40
CA TYR A 74 10.92 -11.07 1.11
C TYR A 74 11.11 -9.91 0.13
N ILE A 75 10.32 -8.86 0.27
CA ILE A 75 10.41 -7.64 -0.53
C ILE A 75 10.92 -6.53 0.37
N GLY A 76 12.13 -6.08 0.08
CA GLY A 76 12.68 -4.85 0.61
C GLY A 76 12.22 -3.67 -0.23
N SER A 77 12.44 -2.46 0.28
CA SER A 77 12.15 -1.26 -0.50
C SER A 77 13.15 -0.15 -0.22
N ILE A 78 13.39 0.64 -1.25
CA ILE A 78 14.32 1.76 -1.26
C ILE A 78 13.59 2.99 -1.78
N THR A 79 13.75 4.12 -1.10
CA THR A 79 13.23 5.41 -1.56
C THR A 79 14.36 6.21 -2.17
N ARG A 80 14.27 6.46 -3.48
CA ARG A 80 15.14 7.36 -4.22
C ARG A 80 14.57 8.77 -4.13
N THR A 81 15.37 9.73 -3.67
CA THR A 81 14.94 11.13 -3.51
C THR A 81 15.82 12.05 -4.35
N TYR A 82 15.19 12.96 -5.08
CA TYR A 82 15.84 14.08 -5.77
C TYR A 82 15.05 15.37 -5.50
N ARG A 83 15.70 16.35 -4.88
CA ARG A 83 15.08 17.61 -4.44
C ARG A 83 13.84 17.34 -3.56
N ASP A 84 12.65 17.71 -4.03
CA ASP A 84 11.34 17.56 -3.40
C ASP A 84 10.56 16.33 -3.88
N HIS A 85 11.15 15.53 -4.79
CA HIS A 85 10.53 14.33 -5.32
C HIS A 85 11.15 13.06 -4.71
N GLY A 86 10.30 12.15 -4.22
CA GLY A 86 10.68 10.83 -3.72
C GLY A 86 9.93 9.72 -4.45
N GLU A 87 10.65 8.72 -4.92
CA GLU A 87 10.11 7.55 -5.62
C GLU A 87 10.54 6.28 -4.88
N ARG A 88 9.61 5.35 -4.67
CA ARG A 88 9.87 4.11 -3.93
C ARG A 88 9.96 2.93 -4.90
N PHE A 89 11.06 2.20 -4.80
CA PHE A 89 11.31 0.97 -5.53
C PHE A 89 11.29 -0.22 -4.59
N SER A 90 10.74 -1.32 -5.07
CA SER A 90 10.73 -2.60 -4.37
C SER A 90 11.79 -3.52 -4.96
N PHE A 91 12.41 -4.34 -4.13
CA PHE A 91 13.39 -5.33 -4.56
C PHE A 91 13.20 -6.62 -3.77
N ALA A 92 13.37 -7.77 -4.44
CA ALA A 92 13.38 -9.04 -3.74
C ALA A 92 14.65 -9.18 -2.90
N CYS A 93 14.52 -9.72 -1.70
CA CYS A 93 15.60 -9.90 -0.75
C CYS A 93 15.48 -11.26 -0.04
N SER A 94 16.62 -11.74 0.46
CA SER A 94 16.71 -13.03 1.12
C SER A 94 16.20 -12.97 2.56
N VAL A 95 15.94 -14.15 3.14
CA VAL A 95 15.68 -14.30 4.58
C VAL A 95 16.87 -13.82 5.42
N HIS A 96 18.09 -13.96 4.90
CA HIS A 96 19.31 -13.53 5.57
C HIS A 96 19.32 -12.01 5.75
N PHE A 97 19.14 -11.27 4.65
CA PHE A 97 19.03 -9.82 4.66
C PHE A 97 17.92 -9.33 5.60
N ARG A 98 16.75 -10.00 5.58
CA ARG A 98 15.65 -9.65 6.49
C ARG A 98 16.06 -9.78 7.96
N ASN A 99 16.76 -10.85 8.33
CA ASN A 99 17.18 -11.06 9.72
C ASN A 99 18.25 -10.05 10.16
N GLU A 100 19.16 -9.69 9.26
CA GLU A 100 20.13 -8.62 9.49
C GLU A 100 19.46 -7.25 9.66
N LEU A 101 18.44 -6.96 8.85
CA LEU A 101 17.66 -5.73 8.96
C LEU A 101 16.91 -5.65 10.31
N GLU A 102 16.38 -6.77 10.81
CA GLU A 102 15.80 -6.83 12.17
C GLU A 102 16.85 -6.59 13.26
N ALA A 103 18.05 -7.12 13.10
CA ALA A 103 19.16 -6.86 14.02
C ALA A 103 19.57 -5.38 13.99
N ILE A 104 19.64 -4.74 12.81
CA ILE A 104 19.87 -3.30 12.67
C ILE A 104 18.73 -2.50 13.33
N LYS A 105 17.48 -2.92 13.14
CA LYS A 105 16.30 -2.27 13.73
C LYS A 105 16.35 -2.30 15.27
N ALA A 106 16.93 -3.34 15.86
CA ALA A 106 17.09 -3.49 17.31
C ALA A 106 18.20 -2.60 17.92
N ILE A 107 19.15 -2.08 17.12
CA ILE A 107 20.24 -1.22 17.59
C ILE A 107 19.69 0.01 18.32
N ARG A 108 20.20 0.34 19.50
CA ARG A 108 19.81 1.54 20.25
C ARG A 108 20.91 2.60 20.31
N HIS A 109 22.16 2.14 20.29
CA HIS A 109 23.37 2.94 20.39
C HIS A 109 24.39 2.40 19.40
N LEU A 110 25.29 3.25 18.87
CA LEU A 110 26.22 2.83 17.81
C LEU A 110 27.37 1.93 18.32
N ASP A 111 27.59 1.85 19.63
CA ASP A 111 28.57 0.96 20.25
C ASP A 111 28.29 -0.52 19.98
N VAL A 112 27.02 -0.92 19.91
CA VAL A 112 26.64 -2.32 19.64
C VAL A 112 26.82 -2.74 18.18
N VAL A 113 27.06 -1.81 17.25
CA VAL A 113 27.30 -2.13 15.83
C VAL A 113 28.47 -3.12 15.69
N SER A 114 29.53 -2.93 16.49
CA SER A 114 30.71 -3.79 16.51
C SER A 114 30.43 -5.26 16.89
N THR A 115 29.26 -5.55 17.46
CA THR A 115 28.83 -6.90 17.85
C THR A 115 28.10 -7.65 16.73
N LEU A 116 27.72 -6.95 15.66
CA LEU A 116 27.01 -7.53 14.52
C LEU A 116 28.01 -7.93 13.44
N PRO A 117 28.18 -9.24 13.16
CA PRO A 117 29.26 -9.73 12.30
C PRO A 117 29.13 -9.33 10.82
N PHE A 118 27.94 -8.89 10.41
CA PHE A 118 27.64 -8.43 9.06
C PHE A 118 27.84 -6.92 8.87
N LEU A 119 28.21 -6.19 9.93
CA LEU A 119 28.54 -4.76 9.87
C LEU A 119 30.01 -4.53 10.21
N SER A 120 30.68 -3.70 9.43
CA SER A 120 32.04 -3.24 9.71
C SER A 120 32.23 -1.77 9.37
N ALA A 121 33.28 -1.15 9.90
CA ALA A 121 33.66 0.19 9.48
C ALA A 121 34.22 0.14 8.04
N PRO A 122 33.92 1.13 7.17
CA PRO A 122 34.55 1.21 5.86
C PRO A 122 36.08 1.39 6.02
N PRO A 123 36.88 0.87 5.07
CA PRO A 123 38.31 1.10 5.09
C PRO A 123 38.60 2.60 5.08
N SER A 124 39.55 3.03 5.91
CA SER A 124 40.05 4.40 5.88
C SER A 124 40.49 4.72 4.45
N GLU A 125 40.03 5.83 3.88
CA GLU A 125 40.64 6.32 2.63
C GLU A 125 42.16 6.36 2.83
N PRO A 126 42.97 5.94 1.84
CA PRO A 126 44.40 6.14 1.93
C PRO A 126 44.64 7.65 2.02
N GLY A 127 44.85 8.11 3.25
CA GLY A 127 45.17 9.49 3.53
C GLY A 127 46.36 9.87 2.66
N LEU A 128 46.24 11.04 2.03
CA LEU A 128 47.41 11.87 1.72
C LEU A 128 48.30 11.81 2.96
N ALA A 129 49.40 11.06 2.85
CA ALA A 129 50.34 10.87 3.93
C ALA A 129 50.71 12.24 4.49
N GLU A 130 50.46 12.41 5.79
CA GLU A 130 51.04 13.52 6.54
C GLU A 130 52.55 13.52 6.29
N GLU A 131 53.05 14.65 5.78
CA GLU A 131 54.48 14.96 5.77
C GLU A 131 54.98 14.95 7.21
N VAL A 132 55.50 13.80 7.65
CA VAL A 132 56.44 13.75 8.76
C VAL A 132 57.80 14.15 8.21
N GLN A 133 58.18 15.40 8.46
CA GLN A 133 59.56 15.85 8.36
C GLN A 133 60.43 14.99 9.28
N THR A 134 61.32 14.20 8.70
CA THR A 134 62.55 13.78 9.37
C THR A 134 63.72 14.02 8.43
N ASP A 135 64.58 14.96 8.85
CA ASP A 135 65.90 15.22 8.32
C ASP A 135 66.72 13.92 8.18
N GLY A 136 67.42 13.74 7.05
CA GLY A 136 68.20 12.53 6.82
C GLY A 136 68.92 12.42 5.47
N ASN A 137 69.67 13.45 5.11
CA ASN A 137 70.88 13.50 4.28
C ASN A 137 71.34 12.25 3.46
N LEU A 138 71.58 12.49 2.15
CA LEU A 138 72.71 12.05 1.27
C LEU A 138 72.39 11.26 -0.03
N ASN A 139 72.54 12.00 -1.14
CA ASN A 139 73.37 11.74 -2.34
C ASN A 139 73.23 10.42 -3.13
N THR A 140 72.72 10.47 -4.37
CA THR A 140 73.53 10.65 -5.61
C THR A 140 72.77 10.35 -6.93
N THR A 141 72.85 11.34 -7.83
CA THR A 141 73.11 11.29 -9.29
C THR A 141 72.25 10.51 -10.32
N HIS A 142 71.72 11.34 -11.26
CA HIS A 142 71.72 11.23 -12.73
C HIS A 142 71.02 10.06 -13.45
N SER A 143 69.98 10.37 -14.23
CA SER A 143 70.09 10.54 -15.70
C SER A 143 68.75 10.96 -16.31
N ALA A 144 68.85 11.75 -17.38
CA ALA A 144 67.77 12.49 -18.02
C ALA A 144 67.27 11.79 -19.30
N ARG A 145 66.00 12.02 -19.68
CA ARG A 145 65.63 12.37 -21.08
C ARG A 145 64.21 12.94 -21.24
N LYS A 146 64.19 14.27 -21.46
CA LYS A 146 63.42 15.11 -22.43
C LYS A 146 62.09 14.55 -23.01
N ARG A 147 60.98 15.28 -22.79
CA ARG A 147 60.31 16.33 -23.65
C ARG A 147 59.56 15.72 -24.85
N HIS A 148 58.26 16.00 -25.05
CA HIS A 148 57.65 17.25 -25.54
C HIS A 148 56.21 17.43 -24.97
N ARG A 149 55.86 18.53 -24.30
CA ARG A 149 55.34 19.85 -24.77
C ARG A 149 53.98 19.76 -25.51
N LEU A 150 52.83 20.07 -24.85
CA LEU A 150 52.17 21.40 -24.59
C LEU A 150 51.39 21.95 -25.84
N PRO A 151 50.44 22.92 -25.76
CA PRO A 151 49.43 23.26 -24.73
C PRO A 151 48.12 24.02 -25.21
N LEU A 152 47.26 24.40 -24.23
CA LEU A 152 46.48 25.67 -24.07
C LEU A 152 45.45 26.11 -25.15
N LYS A 153 44.14 26.24 -24.85
CA LYS A 153 43.35 27.31 -24.16
C LYS A 153 42.68 28.34 -25.11
N LEU A 154 41.38 28.61 -24.86
CA LEU A 154 40.72 29.92 -24.55
C LEU A 154 39.39 30.21 -25.28
N ALA A 155 38.40 30.61 -24.44
CA ALA A 155 37.33 31.62 -24.58
C ALA A 155 36.45 31.66 -25.86
N SER A 156 35.14 31.82 -25.78
CA SER A 156 34.50 32.99 -25.16
C SER A 156 32.98 32.84 -25.04
N ALA A 157 32.45 33.55 -24.05
CA ALA A 157 31.03 33.67 -23.75
C ALA A 157 30.34 34.76 -24.61
N THR A 158 29.00 34.70 -24.57
CA THR A 158 27.99 35.70 -24.96
C THR A 158 27.63 35.81 -26.45
N LEU A 159 26.39 35.42 -26.78
CA LEU A 159 25.32 36.31 -27.27
C LEU A 159 24.22 35.50 -27.99
N MET A 160 23.06 35.31 -27.34
CA MET A 160 21.70 35.29 -27.93
C MET A 160 20.69 34.83 -26.86
N SER A 161 20.66 35.57 -25.75
CA SER A 161 19.48 35.68 -24.91
C SER A 161 18.71 36.91 -25.39
N LEU A 162 17.82 36.71 -26.35
CA LEU A 162 16.75 37.64 -26.72
C LEU A 162 15.93 36.94 -27.81
N ILE A 163 15.00 36.08 -27.39
CA ILE A 163 13.73 35.64 -28.03
C ILE A 163 13.30 34.38 -27.25
N PHE A 164 12.84 34.57 -26.00
CA PHE A 164 11.96 33.61 -25.33
C PHE A 164 11.21 34.19 -24.12
N VAL A 165 11.56 35.40 -23.66
CA VAL A 165 10.93 36.04 -22.48
C VAL A 165 9.79 37.01 -22.84
N VAL A 166 9.44 37.17 -24.12
CA VAL A 166 8.32 38.06 -24.55
C VAL A 166 7.05 37.28 -24.96
N LEU A 167 7.04 35.94 -24.87
CA LEU A 167 5.88 35.12 -25.26
C LEU A 167 5.20 34.33 -24.13
N LEU A 168 5.56 34.60 -22.87
CA LEU A 168 4.87 34.03 -21.70
C LEU A 168 4.34 35.08 -20.71
N SER A 169 4.31 36.36 -21.11
CA SER A 169 3.72 37.47 -20.35
C SER A 169 2.26 37.77 -20.73
N SER A 170 1.59 36.88 -21.46
CA SER A 170 0.16 36.99 -21.82
C SER A 170 -0.75 35.94 -21.18
N PHE A 171 -0.32 35.26 -20.11
CA PHE A 171 -1.23 34.54 -19.20
C PHE A 171 -0.90 34.87 -17.75
N ASN A 172 -1.31 36.07 -17.33
CA ASN A 172 -1.52 36.38 -15.91
C ASN A 172 -2.84 35.73 -15.47
N TYR A 173 -2.77 34.77 -14.54
CA TYR A 173 -3.87 34.51 -13.62
C TYR A 173 -3.28 34.48 -12.21
N SER A 174 -3.55 35.56 -11.46
CA SER A 174 -3.24 35.66 -10.04
C SER A 174 -4.05 34.62 -9.26
N TYR A 175 -3.39 33.85 -8.40
CA TYR A 175 -4.04 33.09 -7.34
C TYR A 175 -3.66 33.73 -5.99
N PRO A 176 -4.59 34.35 -5.26
CA PRO A 176 -4.33 34.85 -3.91
C PRO A 176 -4.31 33.68 -2.92
N SER A 177 -3.29 33.66 -2.07
CA SER A 177 -3.18 32.81 -0.90
C SER A 177 -4.07 33.34 0.23
N ASP A 178 -5.33 32.90 0.29
CA ASP A 178 -6.21 33.02 1.48
C ASP A 178 -7.47 32.14 1.33
N ILE A 179 -7.31 30.81 1.24
CA ILE A 179 -8.44 29.85 1.25
C ILE A 179 -8.13 28.64 2.13
N GLY A 180 -7.50 28.86 3.28
CA GLY A 180 -7.23 27.80 4.27
C GLY A 180 -8.29 27.68 5.37
N HIS A 181 -9.00 28.75 5.68
CA HIS A 181 -9.97 28.78 6.77
C HIS A 181 -11.43 28.78 6.33
N GLU A 182 -11.75 29.35 5.17
CA GLU A 182 -13.14 29.40 4.70
C GLU A 182 -13.62 28.02 4.27
N ALA A 183 -12.82 27.26 3.51
CA ALA A 183 -13.18 25.91 3.05
C ALA A 183 -13.41 24.89 4.17
N ALA A 184 -12.72 25.03 5.31
CA ALA A 184 -12.91 24.17 6.47
C ALA A 184 -14.22 24.48 7.22
N ILE A 185 -14.63 25.75 7.24
CA ILE A 185 -15.89 26.20 7.84
C ILE A 185 -17.06 25.82 6.92
N THR A 186 -16.91 25.92 5.60
CA THR A 186 -17.93 25.51 4.63
C THR A 186 -18.17 23.99 4.68
N ALA A 187 -17.10 23.18 4.80
CA ALA A 187 -17.23 21.73 4.90
C ALA A 187 -17.90 21.28 6.21
N ALA A 188 -17.64 21.97 7.33
CA ALA A 188 -18.31 21.68 8.60
C ALA A 188 -19.81 22.05 8.54
N ALA A 189 -20.14 23.19 7.94
CA ALA A 189 -21.53 23.64 7.76
C ALA A 189 -22.32 22.73 6.80
N GLU A 190 -21.70 22.17 5.76
CA GLU A 190 -22.32 21.21 4.85
C GLU A 190 -22.61 19.87 5.53
N VAL A 191 -21.73 19.39 6.42
CA VAL A 191 -21.97 18.17 7.22
C VAL A 191 -23.16 18.36 8.17
N GLU A 192 -23.25 19.50 8.83
CA GLU A 192 -24.37 19.81 9.74
C GLU A 192 -25.69 19.94 8.97
N THR A 193 -25.66 20.52 7.77
CA THR A 193 -26.84 20.64 6.89
C THR A 193 -27.35 19.27 6.41
N VAL A 194 -26.45 18.33 6.08
CA VAL A 194 -26.82 16.97 5.67
C VAL A 194 -27.39 16.17 6.85
N ILE A 195 -26.81 16.31 8.06
CA ILE A 195 -27.34 15.69 9.28
C ILE A 195 -28.74 16.24 9.59
N GLN A 196 -28.98 17.54 9.39
CA GLN A 196 -30.27 18.18 9.62
C GLN A 196 -31.34 17.72 8.62
N LEU A 197 -31.00 17.63 7.32
CA LEU A 197 -31.89 17.13 6.27
C LEU A 197 -32.29 15.66 6.50
N LEU A 198 -31.37 14.83 7.00
CA LEU A 198 -31.66 13.44 7.36
C LEU A 198 -32.55 13.32 8.60
N ALA A 199 -32.39 14.23 9.58
CA ALA A 199 -33.25 14.30 10.77
C ALA A 199 -34.67 14.80 10.46
N GLU A 200 -34.83 15.76 9.54
CA GLU A 200 -36.15 16.25 9.10
C GLU A 200 -36.93 15.20 8.31
N ASN A 201 -36.26 14.40 7.46
CA ASN A 201 -36.88 13.28 6.76
C ASN A 201 -37.35 12.16 7.72
N ARG A 202 -36.64 11.98 8.84
CA ARG A 202 -37.05 11.05 9.92
C ARG A 202 -38.34 11.52 10.62
N ASN A 203 -38.49 12.83 10.87
CA ASN A 203 -39.69 13.38 11.50
C ASN A 203 -40.90 13.41 10.57
N ALA A 204 -40.69 13.59 9.27
CA ALA A 204 -41.75 13.51 8.26
C ALA A 204 -42.37 12.10 8.11
N MET A 205 -41.65 11.04 8.51
CA MET A 205 -42.16 9.66 8.53
C MET A 205 -42.83 9.24 9.85
N ILE A 206 -42.69 10.01 10.94
CA ILE A 206 -43.26 9.67 12.26
C ILE A 206 -44.65 10.31 12.49
N ALA A 207 -45.05 11.29 11.68
CA ALA A 207 -46.33 11.98 11.83
C ALA A 207 -47.42 11.45 10.88
N LYS A 208 -48.04 10.32 11.21
CA LYS A 208 -49.46 10.02 10.88
C LYS A 208 -49.95 8.80 11.69
N PRO A 209 -50.88 8.97 12.64
CA PRO A 209 -51.49 7.84 13.33
C PRO A 209 -52.63 7.28 12.45
N VAL A 210 -52.56 6.00 12.10
CA VAL A 210 -53.72 5.28 11.55
C VAL A 210 -54.37 4.51 12.70
N ALA A 211 -55.54 4.98 13.11
CA ALA A 211 -56.40 4.30 14.07
C ALA A 211 -57.17 3.16 13.38
N ALA A 212 -57.14 2.00 14.04
CA ALA A 212 -58.07 0.86 14.07
C ALA A 212 -59.14 0.66 12.97
N SER A 213 -59.15 -0.56 12.43
CA SER A 213 -60.35 -1.43 12.54
C SER A 213 -60.00 -2.88 12.16
N VAL A 214 -60.28 -3.78 13.11
CA VAL A 214 -60.23 -5.23 12.96
C VAL A 214 -61.50 -5.67 12.26
N GLU A 215 -61.38 -6.42 11.15
CA GLU A 215 -62.45 -7.33 10.71
C GLU A 215 -61.81 -8.59 10.10
N LYS A 216 -62.30 -9.73 10.59
CA LYS A 216 -61.95 -11.08 10.14
C LYS A 216 -62.68 -11.36 8.84
N GLU A 217 -61.96 -11.84 7.82
CA GLU A 217 -62.57 -12.80 6.89
C GLU A 217 -61.51 -13.76 6.35
N ALA A 218 -61.85 -15.05 6.40
CA ALA A 218 -61.05 -16.15 5.93
C ALA A 218 -61.35 -16.40 4.44
N ASP A 219 -60.32 -16.46 3.61
CA ASP A 219 -60.38 -17.28 2.40
C ASP A 219 -59.00 -17.84 2.07
N SER A 220 -59.01 -19.14 1.78
CA SER A 220 -57.87 -20.03 1.63
C SER A 220 -57.44 -20.12 0.17
N LYS A 221 -56.22 -19.67 -0.14
CA LYS A 221 -55.43 -20.16 -1.28
C LYS A 221 -53.97 -20.36 -0.86
N PRO A 222 -53.29 -21.41 -1.38
CA PRO A 222 -52.00 -21.84 -0.85
C PRO A 222 -50.93 -20.78 -1.13
N ARG A 223 -50.43 -20.18 -0.05
CA ARG A 223 -49.25 -19.31 -0.09
C ARG A 223 -48.07 -20.19 -0.49
N LYS A 224 -47.52 -19.94 -1.69
CA LYS A 224 -46.23 -20.50 -2.11
C LYS A 224 -45.26 -20.34 -0.95
N GLU A 225 -44.70 -21.46 -0.50
CA GLU A 225 -43.62 -21.51 0.48
C GLU A 225 -42.53 -20.51 0.05
N ILE A 226 -42.32 -19.49 0.88
CA ILE A 226 -41.16 -18.62 0.77
C ILE A 226 -39.99 -19.52 1.14
N LYS A 227 -39.24 -19.98 0.14
CA LYS A 227 -37.94 -20.62 0.35
C LYS A 227 -37.11 -19.63 1.17
N THR A 228 -36.81 -19.99 2.42
CA THR A 228 -35.75 -19.37 3.21
C THR A 228 -34.49 -19.35 2.35
N SER A 229 -34.01 -18.15 2.00
CA SER A 229 -32.73 -17.96 1.33
C SER A 229 -31.67 -18.70 2.13
N ALA A 230 -30.93 -19.61 1.50
CA ALA A 230 -29.77 -20.22 2.13
C ALA A 230 -28.85 -19.11 2.65
N ALA A 231 -28.34 -19.25 3.87
CA ALA A 231 -27.42 -18.27 4.44
C ALA A 231 -26.13 -18.25 3.61
N VAL A 232 -25.65 -17.04 3.28
CA VAL A 232 -24.39 -16.85 2.54
C VAL A 232 -23.25 -17.54 3.33
N PRO A 233 -22.44 -18.41 2.71
CA PRO A 233 -21.31 -19.05 3.39
C PRO A 233 -20.31 -18.02 3.95
N GLN A 234 -19.98 -18.13 5.24
CA GLN A 234 -19.08 -17.23 5.95
C GLN A 234 -17.86 -17.97 6.50
N LEU A 235 -16.75 -17.25 6.66
CA LEU A 235 -15.54 -17.71 7.32
C LEU A 235 -14.95 -16.62 8.21
N GLU A 236 -14.89 -16.90 9.50
CA GLU A 236 -14.24 -16.06 10.51
C GLU A 236 -12.72 -16.11 10.37
N LEU A 237 -12.09 -14.95 10.15
CA LEU A 237 -10.65 -14.78 10.17
C LEU A 237 -10.13 -14.84 11.60
N LYS A 238 -9.16 -15.72 11.85
CA LYS A 238 -8.54 -15.88 13.18
C LYS A 238 -7.41 -14.88 13.42
N ASP A 239 -6.67 -14.56 12.35
CA ASP A 239 -5.51 -13.70 12.42
C ASP A 239 -5.91 -12.24 12.23
N PHE A 240 -5.15 -11.35 12.88
CA PHE A 240 -5.35 -9.92 12.71
C PHE A 240 -5.00 -9.45 11.30
N ILE A 241 -3.97 -10.05 10.69
CA ILE A 241 -3.58 -9.82 9.29
C ILE A 241 -3.72 -11.14 8.56
N SER A 242 -4.51 -11.18 7.50
CA SER A 242 -4.78 -12.39 6.72
C SER A 242 -4.39 -12.22 5.25
N TYR A 243 -3.60 -13.14 4.73
CA TYR A 243 -3.23 -13.24 3.31
C TYR A 243 -3.90 -14.44 2.62
N SER A 244 -4.31 -15.42 3.40
CA SER A 244 -4.88 -16.69 2.98
C SER A 244 -5.92 -17.15 3.99
N ILE A 245 -6.63 -18.21 3.64
CA ILE A 245 -7.64 -18.85 4.49
C ILE A 245 -7.40 -20.36 4.54
N PRO A 246 -8.08 -21.11 5.43
CA PRO A 246 -7.91 -22.56 5.50
C PRO A 246 -8.19 -23.26 4.17
N LYS A 247 -7.47 -24.37 3.91
CA LYS A 247 -7.70 -25.25 2.75
C LYS A 247 -9.15 -25.77 2.74
N GLY A 248 -9.68 -25.96 1.54
CA GLY A 248 -11.09 -26.30 1.29
C GLY A 248 -12.01 -25.08 1.08
N TYR A 249 -11.52 -23.89 1.41
CA TYR A 249 -12.21 -22.62 1.21
C TYR A 249 -11.52 -21.73 0.17
N VAL A 250 -12.28 -20.82 -0.42
CA VAL A 250 -11.77 -19.73 -1.25
C VAL A 250 -12.62 -18.48 -1.00
N ALA A 251 -12.00 -17.31 -0.90
CA ALA A 251 -12.71 -16.03 -0.78
C ALA A 251 -12.57 -15.23 -2.07
N LEU A 252 -13.70 -14.86 -2.67
CA LEU A 252 -13.76 -13.87 -3.73
C LEU A 252 -13.94 -12.50 -3.09
N THR A 253 -13.00 -11.58 -3.36
CA THR A 253 -13.00 -10.25 -2.76
C THR A 253 -12.99 -9.17 -3.82
N PHE A 254 -13.73 -8.08 -3.60
CA PHE A 254 -13.98 -7.04 -4.59
C PHE A 254 -13.62 -5.66 -4.03
N ASP A 255 -12.64 -5.01 -4.62
CA ASP A 255 -12.14 -3.69 -4.19
C ASP A 255 -12.75 -2.55 -5.03
N ASP A 256 -12.51 -1.32 -4.57
CA ASP A 256 -12.87 -0.03 -5.21
C ASP A 256 -14.35 0.34 -5.29
N GLY A 257 -15.24 -0.54 -4.84
CA GLY A 257 -16.66 -0.28 -4.78
C GLY A 257 -17.08 0.77 -3.73
N PRO A 258 -18.39 1.04 -3.59
CA PRO A 258 -19.42 0.58 -4.51
C PRO A 258 -19.36 1.34 -5.83
N SER A 259 -19.52 0.64 -6.93
CA SER A 259 -19.59 1.17 -8.28
C SER A 259 -20.91 0.79 -8.93
N LYS A 260 -21.08 1.14 -10.21
CA LYS A 260 -22.22 0.67 -11.01
C LYS A 260 -22.30 -0.87 -11.12
N HIS A 261 -21.21 -1.60 -10.82
CA HIS A 261 -21.14 -3.06 -10.95
C HIS A 261 -21.38 -3.83 -9.64
N SER A 262 -21.41 -3.17 -8.47
CA SER A 262 -21.52 -3.88 -7.17
C SER A 262 -22.77 -4.76 -7.11
N MET A 263 -23.91 -4.25 -7.60
CA MET A 263 -25.17 -4.98 -7.59
C MET A 263 -25.16 -6.16 -8.57
N ASP A 264 -24.50 -6.04 -9.72
CA ASP A 264 -24.36 -7.13 -10.69
C ASP A 264 -23.52 -8.26 -10.10
N ILE A 265 -22.38 -7.92 -9.46
CA ILE A 265 -21.53 -8.88 -8.75
C ILE A 265 -22.33 -9.59 -7.66
N MET A 266 -23.00 -8.84 -6.77
CA MET A 266 -23.83 -9.40 -5.71
C MET A 266 -24.93 -10.33 -6.27
N ASN A 267 -25.58 -9.96 -7.37
CA ASN A 267 -26.61 -10.77 -8.01
C ASN A 267 -26.05 -12.09 -8.58
N VAL A 268 -24.84 -12.06 -9.16
CA VAL A 268 -24.16 -13.27 -9.63
C VAL A 268 -23.81 -14.18 -8.46
N LEU A 269 -23.21 -13.65 -7.38
CA LEU A 269 -22.90 -14.43 -6.17
C LEU A 269 -24.17 -15.06 -5.59
N LYS A 270 -25.25 -14.29 -5.50
CA LYS A 270 -26.53 -14.74 -4.93
C LYS A 270 -27.15 -15.84 -5.76
N LYS A 271 -27.09 -15.72 -7.09
CA LYS A 271 -27.60 -16.74 -8.02
C LYS A 271 -26.88 -18.09 -7.86
N HIS A 272 -25.61 -18.07 -7.46
CA HIS A 272 -24.82 -19.28 -7.24
C HIS A 272 -24.75 -19.72 -5.78
N GLU A 273 -25.43 -19.00 -4.87
CA GLU A 273 -25.48 -19.31 -3.43
C GLU A 273 -24.09 -19.36 -2.77
N VAL A 274 -23.20 -18.45 -3.18
CA VAL A 274 -21.81 -18.37 -2.69
C VAL A 274 -21.55 -17.09 -1.89
N GLY A 275 -20.48 -17.10 -1.11
CA GLY A 275 -19.97 -15.91 -0.43
C GLY A 275 -19.22 -14.93 -1.32
N GLY A 276 -18.95 -13.75 -0.78
CA GLY A 276 -18.13 -12.68 -1.35
C GLY A 276 -17.91 -11.55 -0.35
N THR A 277 -16.75 -10.89 -0.43
CA THR A 277 -16.39 -9.79 0.48
C THR A 277 -16.11 -8.53 -0.32
N PHE A 278 -16.73 -7.42 0.04
CA PHE A 278 -16.60 -6.16 -0.69
C PHE A 278 -15.82 -5.16 0.15
N PHE A 279 -14.71 -4.62 -0.36
CA PHE A 279 -13.93 -3.56 0.29
C PHE A 279 -14.21 -2.23 -0.38
N PHE A 280 -14.93 -1.36 0.34
CA PHE A 280 -15.45 -0.13 -0.23
C PHE A 280 -14.65 1.12 0.12
N VAL A 281 -14.45 1.97 -0.87
CA VAL A 281 -13.85 3.30 -0.69
C VAL A 281 -14.90 4.26 -0.15
N GLY A 282 -14.61 4.95 0.94
CA GLY A 282 -15.58 5.82 1.62
C GLY A 282 -16.19 6.92 0.73
N THR A 283 -15.42 7.49 -0.21
CA THR A 283 -15.95 8.44 -1.20
C THR A 283 -16.99 7.83 -2.15
N ASN A 284 -16.92 6.52 -2.43
CA ASN A 284 -17.90 5.81 -3.23
C ASN A 284 -19.11 5.38 -2.38
N VAL A 285 -18.89 5.02 -1.11
CA VAL A 285 -19.98 4.77 -0.14
C VAL A 285 -20.92 5.97 -0.05
N LYS A 286 -20.37 7.20 -0.01
CA LYS A 286 -21.19 8.44 -0.02
C LYS A 286 -22.09 8.58 -1.26
N LYS A 287 -21.65 8.06 -2.41
CA LYS A 287 -22.41 8.14 -3.67
C LYS A 287 -23.47 7.05 -3.78
N HIS A 288 -23.22 5.89 -3.19
CA HIS A 288 -24.04 4.69 -3.33
C HIS A 288 -24.34 4.02 -1.98
N PRO A 289 -24.92 4.74 -1.00
CA PRO A 289 -25.21 4.18 0.32
C PRO A 289 -26.28 3.08 0.27
N ASP A 290 -27.17 3.14 -0.71
CA ASP A 290 -28.19 2.12 -1.00
C ASP A 290 -27.56 0.79 -1.43
N TYR A 291 -26.44 0.82 -2.15
CA TYR A 291 -25.75 -0.40 -2.60
C TYR A 291 -25.08 -1.10 -1.41
N VAL A 292 -24.41 -0.32 -0.54
CA VAL A 292 -23.82 -0.85 0.71
C VAL A 292 -24.89 -1.53 1.55
N LYS A 293 -26.02 -0.85 1.76
CA LYS A 293 -27.16 -1.38 2.51
C LYS A 293 -27.71 -2.66 1.89
N ALA A 294 -27.88 -2.69 0.57
CA ALA A 294 -28.42 -3.85 -0.12
C ALA A 294 -27.47 -5.07 -0.04
N ILE A 295 -26.17 -4.85 -0.24
CA ILE A 295 -25.15 -5.91 -0.20
C ILE A 295 -25.06 -6.51 1.20
N HIS A 296 -24.98 -5.66 2.23
CA HIS A 296 -24.97 -6.09 3.63
C HIS A 296 -26.26 -6.82 4.02
N ALA A 297 -27.43 -6.28 3.68
CA ALA A 297 -28.72 -6.92 3.98
C ALA A 297 -28.94 -8.27 3.26
N ASN A 298 -28.16 -8.57 2.21
CA ASN A 298 -28.15 -9.88 1.56
C ASN A 298 -27.12 -10.85 2.17
N GLY A 299 -26.44 -10.47 3.26
CA GLY A 299 -25.52 -11.32 4.01
C GLY A 299 -24.09 -11.34 3.49
N TYR A 300 -23.71 -10.42 2.59
CA TYR A 300 -22.33 -10.29 2.15
C TYR A 300 -21.54 -9.39 3.09
N SER A 301 -20.29 -9.77 3.33
CA SER A 301 -19.39 -8.98 4.16
C SER A 301 -18.97 -7.69 3.45
N VAL A 302 -19.03 -6.60 4.20
CA VAL A 302 -18.55 -5.28 3.79
C VAL A 302 -17.36 -4.88 4.66
N GLY A 303 -16.24 -4.57 4.02
CA GLY A 303 -15.04 -4.00 4.63
C GLY A 303 -14.77 -2.60 4.10
N SER A 304 -13.85 -1.87 4.76
CA SER A 304 -13.35 -0.58 4.25
C SER A 304 -12.11 -0.75 3.39
N HIS A 305 -12.02 0.07 2.34
CA HIS A 305 -10.84 0.27 1.50
C HIS A 305 -10.29 1.70 1.63
N SER A 306 -10.26 2.24 2.86
CA SER A 306 -9.98 3.64 3.22
C SER A 306 -11.06 4.64 2.76
N MET A 307 -10.88 5.91 3.10
CA MET A 307 -11.83 6.96 2.72
C MET A 307 -11.62 7.40 1.28
N THR A 308 -10.36 7.60 0.87
CA THR A 308 -9.99 8.25 -0.40
C THR A 308 -9.13 7.38 -1.32
N HIS A 309 -8.86 6.12 -0.95
CA HIS A 309 -7.97 5.23 -1.69
C HIS A 309 -6.51 5.71 -1.71
N SER A 310 -6.08 6.41 -0.66
CA SER A 310 -4.70 6.86 -0.51
C SER A 310 -3.78 5.71 -0.09
N GLN A 311 -2.53 5.70 -0.57
CA GLN A 311 -1.51 4.78 -0.04
C GLN A 311 -1.25 5.12 1.43
N MET A 312 -1.71 4.27 2.37
CA MET A 312 -1.63 4.57 3.81
C MET A 312 -0.22 5.00 4.27
N PRO A 313 0.89 4.38 3.83
CA PRO A 313 2.22 4.76 4.28
C PRO A 313 2.69 6.15 3.83
N SER A 314 2.11 6.73 2.78
CA SER A 314 2.46 8.09 2.34
C SER A 314 1.83 9.18 3.22
N LEU A 315 0.87 8.81 4.07
CA LEU A 315 0.15 9.70 4.96
C LEU A 315 0.83 9.80 6.33
N THR A 316 0.57 10.91 7.03
CA THR A 316 0.86 11.05 8.46
C THR A 316 -0.06 10.16 9.31
N TYR A 317 0.26 9.99 10.59
CA TYR A 317 -0.57 9.16 11.49
C TYR A 317 -2.01 9.68 11.60
N GLU A 318 -2.21 10.99 11.75
CA GLU A 318 -3.55 11.59 11.86
C GLU A 318 -4.34 11.50 10.55
N GLU A 319 -3.66 11.59 9.40
CA GLU A 319 -4.29 11.38 8.09
C GLU A 319 -4.70 9.92 7.90
N GLN A 320 -3.85 8.94 8.24
CA GLN A 320 -4.22 7.53 8.23
C GLN A 320 -5.42 7.26 9.15
N LYS A 321 -5.44 7.86 10.35
CA LYS A 321 -6.54 7.74 11.29
C LYS A 321 -7.83 8.32 10.71
N ALA A 322 -7.76 9.46 10.03
CA ALA A 322 -8.92 10.07 9.38
C ALA A 322 -9.43 9.21 8.22
N GLU A 323 -8.54 8.63 7.41
CA GLU A 323 -8.88 7.70 6.32
C GLU A 323 -9.64 6.48 6.84
N LEU A 324 -9.17 5.89 7.94
CA LEU A 324 -9.79 4.71 8.54
C LEU A 324 -11.11 5.05 9.24
N THR A 325 -11.10 6.04 10.13
CA THR A 325 -12.27 6.37 10.99
C THR A 325 -13.44 6.85 10.15
N ARG A 326 -13.23 7.76 9.19
CA ARG A 326 -14.34 8.32 8.40
C ARG A 326 -14.99 7.27 7.50
N ALA A 327 -14.20 6.35 6.95
CA ALA A 327 -14.75 5.27 6.13
C ALA A 327 -15.53 4.27 6.99
N ALA A 328 -15.03 3.93 8.18
CA ALA A 328 -15.73 3.09 9.15
C ALA A 328 -17.06 3.72 9.56
N ASP A 329 -17.06 4.96 10.05
CA ASP A 329 -18.27 5.66 10.51
C ASP A 329 -19.38 5.68 9.45
N LEU A 330 -19.01 5.90 8.17
CA LEU A 330 -19.97 5.88 7.06
C LEU A 330 -20.59 4.51 6.84
N ILE A 331 -19.77 3.45 6.82
CA ILE A 331 -20.26 2.09 6.58
C ILE A 331 -21.10 1.63 7.77
N GLU A 332 -20.61 1.81 9.00
CA GLU A 332 -21.32 1.42 10.23
C GLU A 332 -22.67 2.13 10.35
N HIS A 333 -22.77 3.40 9.96
CA HIS A 333 -24.03 4.13 9.96
C HIS A 333 -25.07 3.55 8.98
N ILE A 334 -24.62 2.97 7.87
CA ILE A 334 -25.49 2.38 6.84
C ILE A 334 -25.91 0.95 7.22
N THR A 335 -24.97 0.18 7.77
CA THR A 335 -25.16 -1.25 8.09
C THR A 335 -25.74 -1.48 9.48
N ASP A 336 -25.66 -0.48 10.37
CA ASP A 336 -25.99 -0.61 11.81
C ASP A 336 -25.17 -1.70 12.51
N GLU A 337 -23.96 -1.98 11.98
CA GLU A 337 -23.04 -2.99 12.48
C GLU A 337 -21.61 -2.45 12.50
N LYS A 338 -20.83 -2.88 13.49
CA LYS A 338 -19.43 -2.50 13.61
C LYS A 338 -18.62 -3.03 12.43
N LEU A 339 -17.78 -2.19 11.84
CA LEU A 339 -16.88 -2.56 10.76
C LEU A 339 -15.70 -3.36 11.31
N VAL A 340 -15.54 -4.60 10.85
CA VAL A 340 -14.48 -5.51 11.32
C VAL A 340 -13.39 -5.79 10.30
N LEU A 341 -13.58 -5.39 9.03
CA LEU A 341 -12.62 -5.66 7.97
C LEU A 341 -12.07 -4.36 7.37
N PHE A 342 -10.77 -4.33 7.14
CA PHE A 342 -10.08 -3.29 6.41
C PHE A 342 -9.09 -3.92 5.43
N ARG A 343 -9.05 -3.41 4.21
CA ARG A 343 -7.98 -3.71 3.24
C ARG A 343 -7.27 -2.39 2.89
N PRO A 344 -5.95 -2.27 3.09
CA PRO A 344 -5.24 -1.07 2.69
C PRO A 344 -5.19 -0.95 1.16
N PRO A 345 -5.44 0.25 0.60
CA PRO A 345 -5.21 0.51 -0.82
C PRO A 345 -3.82 0.06 -1.27
N TYR A 346 -3.76 -0.54 -2.46
CA TYR A 346 -2.52 -1.08 -3.06
C TYR A 346 -1.81 -2.16 -2.23
N GLY A 347 -2.46 -2.70 -1.18
CA GLY A 347 -1.82 -3.58 -0.21
C GLY A 347 -0.77 -2.88 0.65
N ALA A 348 -0.71 -1.55 0.60
CA ALA A 348 0.33 -0.76 1.25
C ALA A 348 -0.09 -0.36 2.66
N PHE A 349 0.61 -0.88 3.67
CA PHE A 349 0.39 -0.52 5.07
C PHE A 349 1.73 -0.51 5.84
N ASP A 350 1.75 0.17 6.99
CA ASP A 350 2.90 0.21 7.89
C ASP A 350 2.47 -0.01 9.36
N ASP A 351 3.42 0.05 10.30
CA ASP A 351 3.15 -0.13 11.74
C ASP A 351 2.08 0.86 12.26
N ARG A 352 1.97 2.07 11.67
CA ARG A 352 0.97 3.07 12.05
C ARG A 352 -0.42 2.61 11.60
N THR A 353 -0.52 2.13 10.37
CA THR A 353 -1.76 1.59 9.81
C THR A 353 -2.22 0.39 10.63
N GLU A 354 -1.32 -0.54 10.93
CA GLU A 354 -1.62 -1.72 11.75
C GLU A 354 -2.12 -1.32 13.14
N ALA A 355 -1.43 -0.40 13.82
CA ALA A 355 -1.82 0.06 15.15
C ALA A 355 -3.21 0.73 15.15
N LEU A 356 -3.51 1.55 14.14
CA LEU A 356 -4.81 2.18 13.99
C LEU A 356 -5.92 1.16 13.70
N SER A 357 -5.68 0.21 12.80
CA SER A 357 -6.63 -0.88 12.54
C SER A 357 -6.91 -1.72 13.80
N ARG A 358 -5.88 -2.00 14.63
CA ARG A 358 -6.05 -2.67 15.93
C ARG A 358 -6.90 -1.85 16.89
N GLN A 359 -6.67 -0.54 16.96
CA GLN A 359 -7.43 0.37 17.83
C GLN A 359 -8.92 0.40 17.47
N GLN A 360 -9.24 0.36 16.18
CA GLN A 360 -10.64 0.34 15.71
C GLN A 360 -11.26 -1.06 15.77
N GLY A 361 -10.42 -2.11 15.80
CA GLY A 361 -10.86 -3.50 15.79
C GLY A 361 -11.08 -4.06 14.38
N ASN A 362 -10.45 -3.45 13.37
CA ASN A 362 -10.50 -3.91 11.99
C ASN A 362 -9.35 -4.90 11.74
N LYS A 363 -9.68 -6.11 11.33
CA LYS A 363 -8.72 -7.09 10.79
C LYS A 363 -8.24 -6.59 9.41
N VAL A 364 -6.94 -6.67 9.18
CA VAL A 364 -6.31 -6.34 7.90
C VAL A 364 -6.38 -7.53 6.97
N VAL A 365 -7.02 -7.37 5.81
CA VAL A 365 -7.20 -8.44 4.83
C VAL A 365 -6.45 -8.10 3.55
N LEU A 366 -5.47 -8.91 3.20
CA LEU A 366 -4.77 -8.85 1.92
C LEU A 366 -5.21 -10.01 1.02
N TRP A 367 -4.35 -10.44 0.11
CA TRP A 367 -4.63 -11.49 -0.85
C TRP A 367 -3.35 -12.29 -1.14
N ASN A 368 -3.53 -13.49 -1.68
CA ASN A 368 -2.45 -14.35 -2.16
C ASN A 368 -2.66 -14.78 -3.62
N ARG A 369 -3.72 -14.31 -4.26
CA ARG A 369 -4.05 -14.53 -5.67
C ARG A 369 -4.55 -13.22 -6.27
N ASP A 370 -3.93 -12.83 -7.37
CA ASP A 370 -4.18 -11.57 -8.07
C ASP A 370 -4.17 -11.84 -9.58
N PRO A 371 -5.33 -11.80 -10.26
CA PRO A 371 -5.41 -11.95 -11.71
C PRO A 371 -5.01 -10.67 -12.47
N GLU A 372 -4.67 -9.58 -11.77
CA GLU A 372 -4.38 -8.27 -12.35
C GLU A 372 -5.52 -7.80 -13.29
N ASP A 373 -6.76 -8.00 -12.85
CA ASP A 373 -7.98 -7.65 -13.60
C ASP A 373 -8.09 -6.15 -13.89
N TRP A 374 -7.54 -5.33 -12.98
CA TRP A 374 -7.41 -3.87 -13.14
C TRP A 374 -6.49 -3.48 -14.30
N LEU A 375 -5.51 -4.32 -14.64
CA LEU A 375 -4.58 -4.11 -15.74
C LEU A 375 -5.14 -4.67 -17.05
N THR A 376 -5.58 -5.93 -17.03
CA THR A 376 -5.97 -6.66 -18.23
C THR A 376 -7.36 -6.28 -18.73
N ARG A 377 -8.32 -6.08 -17.82
CA ARG A 377 -9.74 -5.83 -18.11
C ARG A 377 -10.34 -6.82 -19.12
N ASP A 378 -9.91 -8.08 -19.07
CA ASP A 378 -10.29 -9.12 -20.02
C ASP A 378 -10.85 -10.34 -19.28
N GLU A 379 -12.11 -10.69 -19.58
CA GLU A 379 -12.82 -11.83 -18.97
C GLU A 379 -12.02 -13.13 -19.08
N GLY A 380 -11.47 -13.39 -20.27
CA GLY A 380 -10.76 -14.62 -20.58
C GLY A 380 -9.48 -14.78 -19.77
N LYS A 381 -8.70 -13.70 -19.62
CA LYS A 381 -7.48 -13.71 -18.81
C LYS A 381 -7.75 -13.88 -17.32
N ILE A 382 -8.80 -13.24 -16.80
CA ILE A 382 -9.20 -13.40 -15.40
C ILE A 382 -9.60 -14.86 -15.14
N LEU A 383 -10.43 -15.43 -16.02
CA LEU A 383 -10.85 -16.82 -15.91
C LEU A 383 -9.67 -17.79 -16.03
N ASP A 384 -8.82 -17.60 -17.03
CA ASP A 384 -7.64 -18.43 -17.29
C ASP A 384 -6.71 -18.46 -16.06
N TYR A 385 -6.44 -17.29 -15.46
CA TYR A 385 -5.67 -17.22 -14.22
C TYR A 385 -6.31 -18.05 -13.11
N VAL A 386 -7.61 -17.85 -12.83
CA VAL A 386 -8.29 -18.56 -11.73
C VAL A 386 -8.35 -20.07 -11.96
N GLN A 387 -8.42 -20.52 -13.22
CA GLN A 387 -8.43 -21.95 -13.56
C GLN A 387 -7.08 -22.66 -13.37
N HIS A 388 -5.96 -21.92 -13.42
CA HIS A 388 -4.61 -22.49 -13.38
C HIS A 388 -3.89 -22.32 -12.04
N ILE A 389 -4.46 -21.59 -11.09
CA ILE A 389 -3.92 -21.46 -9.73
C ILE A 389 -4.35 -22.60 -8.81
N GLU A 390 -3.53 -22.87 -7.77
CA GLU A 390 -3.99 -23.60 -6.59
C GLU A 390 -4.93 -22.69 -5.78
N ALA A 391 -6.24 -22.84 -5.97
CA ALA A 391 -7.26 -21.95 -5.40
C ALA A 391 -7.64 -22.27 -3.94
N SER A 392 -7.43 -23.51 -3.49
CA SER A 392 -7.73 -23.91 -2.10
C SER A 392 -6.90 -23.09 -1.10
N GLY A 393 -7.58 -22.44 -0.15
CA GLY A 393 -6.99 -21.55 0.84
C GLY A 393 -6.69 -20.14 0.35
N SER A 394 -7.27 -19.74 -0.79
CA SER A 394 -6.97 -18.43 -1.39
C SER A 394 -7.93 -17.34 -0.98
N ILE A 395 -7.41 -16.12 -0.89
CA ILE A 395 -8.16 -14.88 -0.99
C ILE A 395 -7.82 -14.28 -2.35
N ILE A 396 -8.81 -14.22 -3.24
CA ILE A 396 -8.64 -13.73 -4.62
C ILE A 396 -9.05 -12.25 -4.66
N LEU A 397 -8.11 -11.39 -5.06
CA LEU A 397 -8.36 -9.97 -5.34
C LEU A 397 -9.03 -9.81 -6.69
N LEU A 398 -10.12 -9.06 -6.73
CA LEU A 398 -10.83 -8.61 -7.93
C LEU A 398 -11.25 -7.15 -7.72
N HIS A 399 -11.51 -6.44 -8.79
CA HIS A 399 -12.03 -5.08 -8.77
C HIS A 399 -13.39 -5.03 -9.46
N GLU A 400 -14.25 -4.10 -9.03
CA GLU A 400 -15.58 -3.97 -9.60
C GLU A 400 -15.56 -3.46 -11.06
N SER A 401 -15.61 -4.39 -12.01
CA SER A 401 -15.56 -4.10 -13.45
C SER A 401 -16.47 -5.02 -14.25
N GLN A 402 -16.81 -4.61 -15.48
CA GLN A 402 -17.59 -5.44 -16.39
C GLN A 402 -16.89 -6.77 -16.70
N ALA A 403 -15.57 -6.77 -16.90
CA ALA A 403 -14.80 -7.99 -17.16
C ALA A 403 -14.91 -9.00 -16.00
N VAL A 404 -14.91 -8.52 -14.75
CA VAL A 404 -15.15 -9.37 -13.58
C VAL A 404 -16.59 -9.88 -13.55
N VAL A 405 -17.59 -9.02 -13.79
CA VAL A 405 -19.00 -9.43 -13.86
C VAL A 405 -19.20 -10.57 -14.89
N ASP A 406 -18.58 -10.45 -16.05
CA ASP A 406 -18.69 -11.43 -17.14
C ASP A 406 -17.98 -12.75 -16.79
N ALA A 407 -16.83 -12.67 -16.10
CA ALA A 407 -16.01 -13.85 -15.76
C ALA A 407 -16.57 -14.62 -14.56
N LEU A 408 -17.23 -13.92 -13.63
CA LEU A 408 -17.61 -14.41 -12.32
C LEU A 408 -18.45 -15.70 -12.34
N PRO A 409 -19.45 -15.90 -13.23
CA PRO A 409 -20.17 -17.16 -13.31
C PRO A 409 -19.27 -18.36 -13.62
N LYS A 410 -18.28 -18.20 -14.52
CA LYS A 410 -17.36 -19.27 -14.91
C LYS A 410 -16.31 -19.52 -13.81
N ILE A 411 -15.85 -18.46 -13.15
CA ILE A 411 -14.96 -18.53 -11.98
C ILE A 411 -15.64 -19.34 -10.87
N ILE A 412 -16.86 -18.96 -10.47
CA ILE A 412 -17.61 -19.64 -9.41
C ILE A 412 -17.78 -21.12 -9.74
N LYS A 413 -18.22 -21.43 -10.96
CA LYS A 413 -18.39 -22.82 -11.39
C LYS A 413 -17.07 -23.60 -11.31
N SER A 414 -15.97 -23.04 -11.78
CA SER A 414 -14.66 -23.69 -11.74
C SER A 414 -14.20 -24.00 -10.32
N LEU A 415 -14.38 -23.07 -9.39
CA LEU A 415 -14.03 -23.25 -7.98
C LEU A 415 -14.92 -24.30 -7.30
N GLN A 416 -16.22 -24.31 -7.60
CA GLN A 416 -17.15 -25.33 -7.10
C GLN A 416 -16.87 -26.72 -7.69
N ASP A 417 -16.51 -26.82 -8.97
CA ASP A 417 -16.11 -28.09 -9.61
C ASP A 417 -14.84 -28.68 -8.95
N GLN A 418 -13.99 -27.84 -8.35
CA GLN A 418 -12.83 -28.24 -7.53
C GLN A 418 -13.22 -28.67 -6.10
N GLY A 419 -14.50 -28.61 -5.73
CA GLY A 419 -15.01 -28.94 -4.40
C GLY A 419 -14.73 -27.87 -3.33
N LEU A 420 -14.44 -26.63 -3.74
CA LEU A 420 -14.17 -25.53 -2.81
C LEU A 420 -15.44 -24.84 -2.34
N THR A 421 -15.47 -24.44 -1.07
CA THR A 421 -16.53 -23.58 -0.53
C THR A 421 -16.12 -22.12 -0.70
N ILE A 422 -16.90 -21.37 -1.49
CA ILE A 422 -16.67 -19.93 -1.70
C ILE A 422 -17.34 -19.15 -0.56
N VAL A 423 -16.54 -18.39 0.20
CA VAL A 423 -16.96 -17.76 1.47
C VAL A 423 -16.81 -16.23 1.46
N SER A 424 -17.67 -15.57 2.22
CA SER A 424 -17.50 -14.21 2.72
C SER A 424 -16.60 -14.25 3.98
N LEU A 425 -15.76 -13.23 4.17
CA LEU A 425 -14.84 -13.13 5.31
C LEU A 425 -15.49 -12.37 6.47
N GLN A 426 -15.20 -12.73 7.71
CA GLN A 426 -15.67 -12.00 8.92
C GLN A 426 -14.56 -11.84 9.97
#